data_AF-V7BUF3-F1
#
_entry.id   AF-V7BUF3-F1
#
_cell.length_a   1.000
_cell.length_b   1.000
_cell.length_c   1.000
_cell.angle_alpha   90.00
_cell.angle_beta   90.00
_cell.angle_gamma   90.00
#
_symmetry.space_group_name_H-M   'P 1'
#
loop_
_entity.id
_entity.type
_entity.pdbx_description
1 polymer ?
#
loop_
_entity_poly.entity_id
_entity_poly.type
_entity_poly.pdbx_seq_one_letter_code
_entity_poly.pdbx_strand_id
1 'polypeptide(L)'
;MSMLLRKAWEMVLWRSDSSTSASASSSTTTTTTRFSLEVPRSDMGELEQLPSDILMQILKLLGPKAVAKLSVVCKSLRSIVSYNRLWIYFIQTHQAEPSGDSVFFAETTLSSGYPLPAYVGHWPQLSFKHIYGQRAQVPGSIIIDGGSGYCKFGWSKYECPSGRSATFLEFGNIESPMYTRLRHFFATIYNRMQVKPNKQPVIVSVPICHYEDTQSAKASRQQLKDAIYASLFDMNVPAVCAVNQATLALYAAKRTSGIVVNIGFQVTSVVPILNGKVMRKVGVEVVGLGALKLTGFLREKMQLNNLTFQSLYTVRTLKEKLCYVAHDYEAELSKDTKASYEAAGEGWFTLSKERFQTPEILFQPHFAGVLMLPIFHL
;
A
#
# COMPACT_ATOMS: atom_id res chain seq x y z
N MET A 1 20.72 -6.23 -20.96
CA MET A 1 20.27 -5.55 -19.73
C MET A 1 21.17 -5.76 -18.50
N SER A 2 22.36 -6.39 -18.60
CA SER A 2 23.29 -6.55 -17.48
C SER A 2 24.40 -5.48 -17.40
N MET A 3 24.61 -4.67 -18.44
CA MET A 3 25.67 -3.63 -18.44
C MET A 3 25.25 -2.28 -17.86
N LEU A 4 23.95 -1.96 -17.82
CA LEU A 4 23.46 -0.69 -17.25
C LEU A 4 23.49 -0.69 -15.71
N LEU A 5 23.28 -1.85 -15.08
CA LEU A 5 23.40 -2.02 -13.63
C LEU A 5 24.86 -1.98 -13.15
N ARG A 6 25.83 -2.38 -13.99
CA ARG A 6 27.25 -2.27 -13.66
C ARG A 6 27.76 -0.82 -13.73
N LYS A 7 27.31 -0.06 -14.73
CA LYS A 7 27.67 1.38 -14.85
C LYS A 7 27.09 2.24 -13.73
N ALA A 8 25.90 1.92 -13.21
CA ALA A 8 25.34 2.61 -12.05
C ALA A 8 26.11 2.29 -10.75
N TRP A 9 26.66 1.08 -10.63
CA TRP A 9 27.44 0.65 -9.47
C TRP A 9 28.87 1.22 -9.46
N GLU A 10 29.50 1.36 -10.64
CA GLU A 10 30.83 1.97 -10.77
C GLU A 10 30.80 3.49 -10.54
N MET A 11 29.70 4.18 -10.88
CA MET A 11 29.56 5.63 -10.62
C MET A 11 29.43 6.01 -9.14
N VAL A 12 29.03 5.07 -8.27
CA VAL A 12 28.98 5.29 -6.81
C VAL A 12 30.36 5.10 -6.16
N LEU A 13 31.23 4.27 -6.76
CA LEU A 13 32.58 4.02 -6.27
C LEU A 13 33.56 5.15 -6.63
N TRP A 14 33.38 5.82 -7.77
CA TRP A 14 34.29 6.87 -8.27
C TRP A 14 34.08 8.28 -7.70
N ARG A 15 33.10 8.49 -6.81
CA ARG A 15 32.95 9.79 -6.10
C ARG A 15 33.87 9.96 -4.89
N SER A 16 34.80 9.04 -4.66
CA SER A 16 35.73 9.10 -3.52
C SER A 16 37.16 9.50 -3.89
N ASP A 17 37.51 9.61 -5.18
CA ASP A 17 38.87 9.98 -5.62
C ASP A 17 38.83 11.13 -6.64
N SER A 18 38.65 12.35 -6.15
CA SER A 18 39.08 13.55 -6.89
C SER A 18 39.36 14.72 -5.94
N SER A 19 40.59 14.77 -5.43
CA SER A 19 41.22 16.05 -5.06
C SER A 19 42.72 15.96 -5.32
N THR A 20 43.11 16.41 -6.51
CA THR A 20 44.50 16.70 -6.89
C THR A 20 44.95 18.04 -6.31
N SER A 21 46.06 17.98 -5.58
CA SER A 21 47.22 18.90 -5.60
C SER A 21 46.98 20.42 -5.70
N ALA A 22 47.36 21.13 -4.64
CA ALA A 22 47.99 22.44 -4.75
C ALA A 22 49.18 22.51 -3.78
N SER A 23 50.37 22.69 -4.35
CA SER A 23 51.64 22.92 -3.69
C SER A 23 51.76 24.35 -3.14
N ALA A 24 52.28 24.52 -1.93
CA ALA A 24 53.01 25.73 -1.54
C ALA A 24 54.07 25.38 -0.49
N SER A 25 55.29 25.80 -0.79
CA SER A 25 56.54 25.63 -0.06
C SER A 25 56.66 26.57 1.15
N SER A 26 57.29 26.09 2.23
CA SER A 26 58.34 26.83 2.96
C SER A 26 58.98 25.94 4.03
N SER A 27 60.24 26.25 4.31
CA SER A 27 61.32 25.41 4.82
C SER A 27 61.54 25.47 6.33
N THR A 28 62.25 24.44 6.83
CA THR A 28 63.13 24.39 8.05
C THR A 28 62.42 24.53 9.41
N THR A 29 62.62 23.66 10.42
CA THR A 29 63.90 23.19 10.98
C THR A 29 63.69 21.94 11.86
N THR A 30 64.72 21.10 11.92
CA THR A 30 64.94 19.88 12.71
C THR A 30 64.55 19.90 14.20
N THR A 31 63.93 18.80 14.68
CA THR A 31 64.42 18.09 15.88
C THR A 31 63.91 16.65 15.92
N THR A 32 64.85 15.72 15.99
CA THR A 32 64.64 14.27 16.02
C THR A 32 64.40 13.83 17.47
N THR A 33 63.18 13.42 17.81
CA THR A 33 62.91 12.64 19.02
C THR A 33 62.17 11.36 18.62
N ARG A 34 62.86 10.24 18.77
CA ARG A 34 62.30 8.89 18.65
C ARG A 34 61.23 8.71 19.72
N PHE A 35 59.95 8.86 19.35
CA PHE A 35 58.84 8.31 20.10
C PHE A 35 58.48 6.96 19.49
N SER A 36 58.60 5.93 20.31
CA SER A 36 58.08 4.58 20.06
C SER A 36 56.63 4.68 19.62
N LEU A 37 56.33 4.23 18.39
CA LEU A 37 54.96 4.04 17.93
C LEU A 37 54.35 2.88 18.72
N GLU A 38 53.66 3.20 19.82
CA GLU A 38 52.58 2.34 20.29
C GLU A 38 51.51 2.33 19.19
N VAL A 39 51.39 1.19 18.50
CA VAL A 39 50.25 0.91 17.64
C VAL A 39 48.99 1.08 18.51
N PRO A 40 48.01 1.92 18.13
CA PRO A 40 46.81 2.07 18.94
C PRO A 40 46.17 0.68 19.08
N ARG A 41 46.01 0.21 20.32
CA ARG A 41 45.22 -1.00 20.57
C ARG A 41 43.87 -0.82 19.91
N SER A 42 43.53 -1.77 19.07
CA SER A 42 42.35 -1.67 18.24
C SER A 42 41.08 -1.82 19.09
N ASP A 43 40.07 -1.04 18.74
CA ASP A 43 38.84 -0.87 19.52
C ASP A 43 37.95 -2.13 19.54
N MET A 44 38.34 -3.21 18.83
CA MET A 44 37.53 -4.42 18.57
C MET A 44 38.03 -5.70 19.25
N GLY A 45 39.27 -5.74 19.74
CA GLY A 45 39.85 -6.96 20.31
C GLY A 45 39.87 -8.15 19.31
N GLU A 46 39.51 -9.35 19.78
CA GLU A 46 39.56 -10.60 18.98
C GLU A 46 38.61 -10.60 17.76
N LEU A 47 37.60 -9.73 17.74
CA LEU A 47 36.65 -9.61 16.63
C LEU A 47 37.30 -9.08 15.33
N GLU A 48 38.48 -8.47 15.42
CA GLU A 48 39.24 -8.02 14.24
C GLU A 48 39.87 -9.15 13.44
N GLN A 49 40.04 -10.32 14.05
CA GLN A 49 40.55 -11.50 13.35
C GLN A 49 39.49 -12.14 12.45
N LEU A 50 38.22 -11.75 12.60
CA LEU A 50 37.13 -12.27 11.79
C LEU A 50 37.03 -11.53 10.46
N PRO A 51 36.93 -12.27 9.34
CA PRO A 51 36.49 -11.71 8.07
C PRO A 51 35.18 -10.91 8.21
N SER A 52 35.10 -9.76 7.54
CA SER A 52 33.98 -8.83 7.64
C SER A 52 32.61 -9.44 7.30
N ASP A 53 32.59 -10.44 6.43
CA ASP A 53 31.43 -11.22 6.03
C ASP A 53 30.94 -12.13 7.15
N ILE A 54 31.85 -12.80 7.88
CA ILE A 54 31.51 -13.61 9.05
C ILE A 54 30.96 -12.71 10.16
N LEU A 55 31.62 -11.58 10.42
CA LEU A 55 31.14 -10.60 11.40
C LEU A 55 29.73 -10.09 11.04
N MET A 56 29.47 -9.82 9.76
CA MET A 56 28.15 -9.43 9.27
C MET A 56 27.10 -10.52 9.51
N GLN A 57 27.41 -11.79 9.31
CA GLN A 57 26.49 -12.90 9.61
C GLN A 57 26.21 -13.03 11.11
N ILE A 58 27.23 -12.89 11.96
CA ILE A 58 27.05 -12.87 13.41
C ILE A 58 26.10 -11.75 13.82
N LEU A 59 26.32 -10.53 13.31
CA LEU A 59 25.45 -9.39 13.59
C LEU A 59 24.00 -9.64 13.15
N LYS A 60 23.79 -10.24 11.97
CA LYS A 60 22.46 -10.63 11.49
C LYS A 60 21.75 -11.61 12.42
N LEU A 61 22.47 -12.54 13.04
CA LEU A 61 21.91 -13.52 13.98
C LEU A 61 21.57 -12.93 15.35
N LEU A 62 22.34 -11.94 15.83
CA LEU A 62 22.08 -11.27 17.10
C LEU A 62 20.77 -10.47 17.13
N GLY A 63 20.27 -10.11 15.94
CA GLY A 63 19.05 -9.34 15.78
C GLY A 63 19.22 -7.84 16.07
N PRO A 64 18.26 -7.02 15.61
CA PRO A 64 18.41 -5.56 15.52
C PRO A 64 18.56 -4.87 16.87
N LYS A 65 17.88 -5.37 17.92
CA LYS A 65 17.97 -4.78 19.27
C LYS A 65 19.35 -4.96 19.89
N ALA A 66 19.95 -6.15 19.76
CA ALA A 66 21.29 -6.42 20.27
C ALA A 66 22.34 -5.65 19.45
N VAL A 67 22.20 -5.66 18.12
CA VAL A 67 23.07 -4.91 17.21
C VAL A 67 23.02 -3.40 17.47
N ALA A 68 21.84 -2.82 17.74
CA ALA A 68 21.73 -1.41 18.12
C ALA A 68 22.60 -1.07 19.35
N LYS A 69 22.57 -1.95 20.37
CA LYS A 69 23.34 -1.76 21.61
C LYS A 69 24.85 -1.85 21.39
N LEU A 70 25.31 -2.69 20.45
CA LEU A 70 26.73 -2.80 20.08
C LEU A 70 27.33 -1.48 19.59
N SER A 71 26.52 -0.55 19.07
CA SER A 71 27.01 0.75 18.63
C SER A 71 27.54 1.68 19.74
N VAL A 72 27.33 1.31 21.00
CA VAL A 72 27.83 2.03 22.18
C VAL A 72 29.16 1.44 22.69
N VAL A 73 29.52 0.22 22.27
CA VAL A 73 30.67 -0.52 22.81
C VAL A 73 32.00 0.08 22.35
N CYS A 74 32.18 0.31 21.04
CA CYS A 74 33.40 0.93 20.50
C CYS A 74 33.14 1.64 19.16
N LYS A 75 34.10 2.45 18.69
CA LYS A 75 33.94 3.24 17.45
C LYS A 75 33.85 2.36 16.21
N SER A 76 34.63 1.28 16.17
CA SER A 76 34.65 0.33 15.06
C SER A 76 33.31 -0.42 14.92
N LEU A 77 32.75 -0.94 16.03
CA LEU A 77 31.40 -1.51 16.04
C LEU A 77 30.34 -0.47 15.67
N ARG A 78 30.46 0.78 16.16
CA ARG A 78 29.54 1.85 15.77
C ARG A 78 29.53 2.08 14.26
N SER A 79 30.70 2.06 13.64
CA SER A 79 30.85 2.18 12.18
C SER A 79 30.18 1.00 11.46
N ILE A 80 30.50 -0.24 11.86
CA ILE A 80 29.95 -1.47 11.27
C ILE A 80 28.42 -1.56 11.43
N VAL A 81 27.91 -1.16 12.59
CA VAL A 81 26.48 -1.10 12.87
C VAL A 81 25.81 0.06 12.14
N SER A 82 26.52 1.06 11.62
CA SER A 82 25.90 2.15 10.87
C SER A 82 25.66 1.82 9.40
N TYR A 83 26.15 0.68 8.91
CA TYR A 83 25.94 0.28 7.52
C TYR A 83 24.48 -0.05 7.23
N ASN A 84 23.94 0.65 6.24
CA ASN A 84 22.56 0.49 5.79
C ASN A 84 22.21 -0.96 5.41
N ARG A 85 23.15 -1.73 4.83
CA ARG A 85 22.92 -3.13 4.42
C ARG A 85 22.44 -4.03 5.56
N LEU A 86 22.97 -3.85 6.77
CA LEU A 86 22.60 -4.65 7.94
C LEU A 86 21.17 -4.32 8.40
N TRP A 87 20.79 -3.05 8.41
CA TRP A 87 19.44 -2.63 8.79
C TRP A 87 18.41 -2.97 7.74
N ILE A 88 18.75 -2.86 6.46
CA ILE A 88 17.93 -3.37 5.37
C ILE A 88 17.60 -4.85 5.60
N TYR A 89 18.61 -5.68 5.94
CA TYR A 89 18.37 -7.08 6.27
C TYR A 89 17.39 -7.24 7.44
N PHE A 90 17.55 -6.52 8.55
CA PHE A 90 16.63 -6.62 9.69
C PHE A 90 15.20 -6.17 9.38
N ILE A 91 15.03 -5.13 8.55
CA ILE A 91 13.69 -4.71 8.13
C ILE A 91 13.06 -5.80 7.25
N GLN A 92 13.85 -6.45 6.40
CA GLN A 92 13.40 -7.52 5.50
C GLN A 92 13.04 -8.83 6.23
N THR A 93 13.80 -9.22 7.26
CA THR A 93 13.58 -10.52 7.95
C THR A 93 12.56 -10.47 9.07
N HIS A 94 12.26 -9.30 9.65
CA HIS A 94 11.20 -9.16 10.66
C HIS A 94 9.80 -8.87 10.09
N GLN A 95 9.69 -8.68 8.78
CA GLN A 95 8.40 -8.70 8.08
C GLN A 95 8.19 -10.11 7.53
N ALA A 96 6.96 -10.64 7.65
CA ALA A 96 6.66 -12.04 7.35
C ALA A 96 6.79 -12.41 5.86
N GLU A 97 7.19 -11.47 4.99
CA GLU A 97 7.25 -11.63 3.54
C GLU A 97 8.56 -11.05 2.94
N PRO A 98 9.18 -11.74 1.95
CA PRO A 98 10.59 -11.57 1.55
C PRO A 98 10.87 -10.43 0.55
N SER A 99 10.01 -9.42 0.41
CA SER A 99 10.17 -8.42 -0.66
C SER A 99 10.75 -7.09 -0.15
N GLY A 100 12.09 -7.04 -0.07
CA GLY A 100 12.84 -5.84 0.32
C GLY A 100 12.44 -4.53 -0.34
N ASP A 101 11.85 -4.61 -1.54
CA ASP A 101 11.33 -3.46 -2.29
C ASP A 101 10.28 -2.63 -1.53
N SER A 102 9.52 -3.22 -0.59
CA SER A 102 8.45 -2.50 0.13
C SER A 102 9.01 -1.39 1.02
N VAL A 103 10.12 -1.69 1.68
CA VAL A 103 10.79 -0.79 2.61
C VAL A 103 11.47 0.33 1.84
N PHE A 104 12.19 -0.02 0.78
CA PHE A 104 12.83 0.97 -0.09
C PHE A 104 11.80 1.91 -0.71
N PHE A 105 10.66 1.37 -1.18
CA PHE A 105 9.56 2.20 -1.67
C PHE A 105 9.13 3.20 -0.59
N ALA A 106 8.72 2.73 0.59
CA ALA A 106 8.27 3.62 1.66
C ALA A 106 9.29 4.72 2.03
N GLU A 107 10.57 4.38 2.14
CA GLU A 107 11.62 5.34 2.52
C GLU A 107 12.06 6.29 1.40
N THR A 108 11.72 6.03 0.15
CA THR A 108 12.09 6.90 -0.98
C THR A 108 10.90 7.67 -1.54
N THR A 109 9.68 7.13 -1.40
CA THR A 109 8.49 7.67 -2.05
C THR A 109 7.41 8.14 -1.06
N LEU A 110 7.41 7.63 0.17
CA LEU A 110 6.41 7.98 1.20
C LEU A 110 7.01 8.78 2.37
N SER A 111 8.34 8.84 2.49
CA SER A 111 9.03 9.69 3.47
C SER A 111 8.78 11.15 3.09
N SER A 112 7.88 11.82 3.83
CA SER A 112 7.42 13.20 3.57
C SER A 112 6.35 13.30 2.46
N GLY A 113 5.13 13.68 2.86
CA GLY A 113 3.92 13.63 2.04
C GLY A 113 3.90 14.54 0.80
N TYR A 114 3.04 14.18 -0.15
CA TYR A 114 2.83 14.91 -1.41
C TYR A 114 1.80 16.06 -1.28
N PRO A 115 2.00 17.22 -1.92
CA PRO A 115 3.27 17.84 -2.35
C PRO A 115 3.64 19.03 -1.47
N LEU A 116 4.92 19.19 -1.15
CA LEU A 116 5.50 20.52 -0.93
C LEU A 116 6.20 20.96 -2.23
N PRO A 117 6.33 22.28 -2.48
CA PRO A 117 7.07 22.79 -3.63
C PRO A 117 8.46 22.16 -3.62
N ALA A 118 9.09 22.06 -4.78
CA ALA A 118 10.47 21.63 -4.94
C ALA A 118 11.44 22.54 -4.14
N TYR A 119 11.41 22.46 -2.81
CA TYR A 119 12.49 22.88 -1.96
C TYR A 119 13.49 21.74 -2.01
N VAL A 120 14.44 21.90 -2.92
CA VAL A 120 15.75 21.24 -2.91
C VAL A 120 16.49 21.72 -1.65
N GLY A 121 15.92 21.44 -0.48
CA GLY A 121 16.59 21.57 0.81
C GLY A 121 17.17 20.21 1.12
N HIS A 122 18.49 20.14 1.30
CA HIS A 122 19.21 18.97 1.78
C HIS A 122 18.65 18.53 3.15
N TRP A 123 17.57 17.75 3.16
CA TRP A 123 17.21 16.97 4.33
C TRP A 123 18.25 15.85 4.44
N PRO A 124 18.92 15.68 5.59
CA PRO A 124 19.87 14.60 5.75
C PRO A 124 19.12 13.28 5.56
N GLN A 125 19.54 12.49 4.57
CA GLN A 125 19.00 11.16 4.32
C GLN A 125 19.18 10.35 5.61
N LEU A 126 18.07 10.06 6.31
CA LEU A 126 18.12 9.32 7.57
C LEU A 126 18.74 7.94 7.29
N SER A 127 19.68 7.51 8.14
CA SER A 127 20.23 6.16 8.02
C SER A 127 19.11 5.11 8.22
N PHE A 128 19.20 3.96 7.55
CA PHE A 128 18.20 2.89 7.73
C PHE A 128 18.13 2.38 9.17
N LYS A 129 19.22 2.53 9.94
CA LYS A 129 19.24 2.33 11.39
C LYS A 129 18.26 3.25 12.12
N HIS A 130 18.29 4.53 11.80
CA HIS A 130 17.43 5.53 12.42
C HIS A 130 15.97 5.28 12.07
N ILE A 131 15.69 5.00 10.79
CA ILE A 131 14.38 4.62 10.27
C ILE A 131 13.83 3.38 11.00
N TYR A 132 14.64 2.31 11.11
CA TYR A 132 14.25 1.10 11.84
C TYR A 132 13.90 1.42 13.29
N GLY A 133 14.75 2.20 13.97
CA GLY A 133 14.54 2.64 15.34
C GLY A 133 13.22 3.39 15.53
N GLN A 134 12.91 4.34 14.63
CA GLN A 134 11.65 5.06 14.65
C GLN A 134 10.45 4.14 14.42
N ARG A 135 10.49 3.26 13.40
CA ARG A 135 9.39 2.33 13.10
C ARG A 135 9.08 1.37 14.25
N ALA A 136 10.10 0.95 14.99
CA ALA A 136 9.97 0.07 16.15
C ALA A 136 9.29 0.76 17.34
N GLN A 137 9.42 2.09 17.45
CA GLN A 137 8.85 2.88 18.54
C GLN A 137 7.43 3.37 18.23
N VAL A 138 7.11 3.61 16.95
CA VAL A 138 5.80 4.15 16.56
C VAL A 138 4.69 3.11 16.75
N PRO A 139 3.65 3.41 17.56
CA PRO A 139 2.52 2.51 17.75
C PRO A 139 1.76 2.30 16.43
N GLY A 140 1.06 1.17 16.31
CA GLY A 140 0.21 0.91 15.15
C GLY A 140 -0.92 1.93 15.05
N SER A 141 -1.17 2.44 13.85
CA SER A 141 -2.36 3.21 13.52
C SER A 141 -3.50 2.29 13.09
N ILE A 142 -4.74 2.76 13.25
CA ILE A 142 -5.90 2.08 12.68
C ILE A 142 -6.02 2.47 11.21
N ILE A 143 -6.29 1.51 10.34
CA ILE A 143 -6.62 1.73 8.93
C ILE A 143 -8.09 1.40 8.73
N ILE A 144 -8.84 2.28 8.07
CA ILE A 144 -10.25 2.08 7.73
C ILE A 144 -10.41 2.29 6.22
N ASP A 145 -10.75 1.21 5.50
CA ASP A 145 -11.15 1.23 4.09
C ASP A 145 -12.67 1.15 3.97
N GLY A 146 -13.33 2.30 3.77
CA GLY A 146 -14.78 2.41 3.66
C GLY A 146 -15.26 2.27 2.21
N GLY A 147 -15.70 1.07 1.82
CA GLY A 147 -16.34 0.84 0.52
C GLY A 147 -17.87 0.78 0.58
N SER A 148 -18.56 0.96 -0.54
CA SER A 148 -20.03 0.97 -0.62
C SER A 148 -20.71 -0.36 -0.27
N GLY A 149 -20.04 -1.50 -0.47
CA GLY A 149 -20.54 -2.80 -0.02
C GLY A 149 -19.93 -3.26 1.32
N TYR A 150 -18.64 -3.01 1.49
CA TYR A 150 -17.87 -3.50 2.64
C TYR A 150 -16.86 -2.48 3.14
N CYS A 151 -16.77 -2.42 4.46
CA CYS A 151 -15.72 -1.75 5.19
C CYS A 151 -14.70 -2.79 5.63
N LYS A 152 -13.42 -2.53 5.40
CA LYS A 152 -12.32 -3.33 5.94
C LYS A 152 -11.52 -2.45 6.86
N PHE A 153 -11.09 -2.99 7.98
CA PHE A 153 -10.40 -2.22 9.00
C PHE A 153 -9.37 -3.09 9.71
N GLY A 154 -8.32 -2.48 10.22
CA GLY A 154 -7.26 -3.21 10.90
C GLY A 154 -6.12 -2.33 11.36
N TRP A 155 -5.04 -2.97 11.81
CA TRP A 155 -3.83 -2.29 12.27
C TRP A 155 -2.82 -2.14 11.13
N SER A 156 -2.17 -0.98 11.05
CA SER A 156 -1.10 -0.72 10.07
C SER A 156 0.17 -1.57 10.27
N LYS A 157 0.22 -2.36 11.35
CA LYS A 157 1.30 -3.32 11.61
C LYS A 157 1.03 -4.70 11.01
N TYR A 158 -0.15 -4.94 10.44
CA TYR A 158 -0.53 -6.21 9.84
C TYR A 158 -0.66 -6.12 8.32
N GLU A 159 -0.44 -7.23 7.65
CA GLU A 159 -0.47 -7.33 6.18
C GLU A 159 -1.90 -7.40 5.62
N CYS A 160 -2.86 -7.82 6.45
CA CYS A 160 -4.25 -7.94 6.08
C CYS A 160 -5.16 -7.20 7.08
N PRO A 161 -6.39 -6.83 6.65
CA PRO A 161 -7.37 -6.23 7.55
C PRO A 161 -7.67 -7.16 8.73
N SER A 162 -7.76 -6.58 9.93
CA SER A 162 -8.19 -7.32 11.14
C SER A 162 -9.65 -7.72 11.09
N GLY A 163 -10.47 -7.04 10.30
CA GLY A 163 -11.87 -7.36 10.12
C GLY A 163 -12.48 -6.76 8.87
N ARG A 164 -13.65 -7.30 8.51
CA ARG A 164 -14.52 -6.81 7.44
C ARG A 164 -15.96 -6.74 7.96
N SER A 165 -16.67 -5.67 7.63
CA SER A 165 -18.10 -5.48 7.90
C SER A 165 -18.83 -5.11 6.63
N ALA A 166 -20.09 -5.52 6.47
CA ALA A 166 -20.96 -4.87 5.50
C ALA A 166 -21.05 -3.37 5.83
N THR A 167 -21.05 -2.54 4.80
CA THR A 167 -21.17 -1.09 4.95
C THR A 167 -22.63 -0.68 4.84
N PHE A 168 -23.08 0.19 5.75
CA PHE A 168 -24.41 0.83 5.70
C PHE A 168 -24.35 2.26 5.12
N LEU A 169 -23.18 2.66 4.63
CA LEU A 169 -22.88 3.99 4.12
C LEU A 169 -22.76 3.95 2.59
N GLU A 170 -23.79 4.43 1.90
CA GLU A 170 -23.69 4.73 0.47
C GLU A 170 -22.90 6.03 0.31
N PHE A 171 -21.60 5.93 0.02
CA PHE A 171 -20.76 7.06 -0.37
C PHE A 171 -21.17 7.57 -1.76
N GLY A 172 -22.36 8.18 -1.89
CA GLY A 172 -22.86 8.67 -3.18
C GLY A 172 -24.33 9.11 -3.23
N ASN A 173 -25.13 8.87 -2.19
CA ASN A 173 -26.56 9.22 -2.18
C ASN A 173 -26.81 10.31 -1.12
N ILE A 174 -26.80 11.59 -1.51
CA ILE A 174 -26.75 12.73 -0.58
C ILE A 174 -28.05 13.55 -0.64
N GLU A 175 -28.99 13.22 0.26
CA GLU A 175 -30.04 14.14 0.74
C GLU A 175 -30.01 14.33 2.28
N SER A 176 -29.09 13.69 3.03
CA SER A 176 -29.05 13.82 4.49
C SER A 176 -27.61 13.84 5.06
N PRO A 177 -27.38 14.48 6.22
CA PRO A 177 -26.09 15.08 6.57
C PRO A 177 -25.01 14.02 6.85
N MET A 178 -23.91 14.16 6.12
CA MET A 178 -22.79 13.21 6.07
C MET A 178 -22.11 13.02 7.44
N TYR A 179 -22.15 14.02 8.32
CA TYR A 179 -21.48 14.00 9.61
C TYR A 179 -22.00 12.90 10.55
N THR A 180 -23.31 12.85 10.83
CA THR A 180 -23.88 11.90 11.81
C THR A 180 -23.65 10.46 11.39
N ARG A 181 -23.80 10.18 10.09
CA ARG A 181 -23.57 8.83 9.54
C ARG A 181 -22.09 8.45 9.60
N LEU A 182 -21.17 9.37 9.28
CA LEU A 182 -19.73 9.14 9.39
C LEU A 182 -19.31 8.91 10.86
N ARG A 183 -19.79 9.74 11.79
CA ARG A 183 -19.55 9.57 13.22
C ARG A 183 -20.01 8.20 13.70
N HIS A 184 -21.24 7.80 13.37
CA HIS A 184 -21.77 6.48 13.72
C HIS A 184 -20.94 5.34 13.08
N PHE A 185 -20.56 5.49 11.82
CA PHE A 185 -19.72 4.54 11.10
C PHE A 185 -18.36 4.37 11.80
N PHE A 186 -17.63 5.44 12.05
CA PHE A 186 -16.33 5.37 12.72
C PHE A 186 -16.46 4.82 14.14
N ALA A 187 -17.45 5.26 14.93
CA ALA A 187 -17.70 4.72 16.26
C ALA A 187 -17.93 3.20 16.23
N THR A 188 -18.68 2.70 15.25
CA THR A 188 -18.90 1.26 15.05
C THR A 188 -17.58 0.53 14.78
N ILE A 189 -16.69 1.09 13.95
CA ILE A 189 -15.39 0.48 13.65
C ILE A 189 -14.48 0.47 14.87
N TYR A 190 -14.39 1.58 15.62
CA TYR A 190 -13.61 1.65 16.85
C TYR A 190 -14.11 0.66 17.91
N ASN A 191 -15.43 0.51 18.06
CA ASN A 191 -16.02 -0.48 18.95
C ASN A 191 -15.65 -1.91 18.54
N ARG A 192 -15.69 -2.23 17.24
CA ARG A 192 -15.28 -3.55 16.72
C ARG A 192 -13.79 -3.82 16.88
N MET A 193 -12.96 -2.78 16.77
CA MET A 193 -11.53 -2.86 17.06
C MET A 193 -11.24 -2.92 18.57
N GLN A 194 -12.26 -2.73 19.43
CA GLN A 194 -12.14 -2.68 20.89
C GLN A 194 -11.13 -1.64 21.37
N VAL A 195 -11.06 -0.49 20.68
CA VAL A 195 -10.10 0.58 20.94
C VAL A 195 -10.82 1.90 21.12
N LYS A 196 -10.39 2.70 22.10
CA LYS A 196 -10.89 4.06 22.29
C LYS A 196 -10.32 4.99 21.20
N PRO A 197 -11.14 5.83 20.55
CA PRO A 197 -10.67 6.71 19.47
C PRO A 197 -9.51 7.64 19.89
N ASN A 198 -9.52 8.12 21.13
CA ASN A 198 -8.49 9.02 21.66
C ASN A 198 -7.12 8.40 21.94
N LYS A 199 -6.95 7.10 21.67
CA LYS A 199 -5.67 6.40 21.90
C LYS A 199 -4.88 6.15 20.64
N GLN A 200 -5.49 6.18 19.47
CA GLN A 200 -4.83 5.75 18.24
C GLN A 200 -5.09 6.67 17.06
N PRO A 201 -4.05 7.02 16.28
CA PRO A 201 -4.24 7.73 15.03
C PRO A 201 -4.90 6.82 13.99
N VAL A 202 -5.54 7.43 12.99
CA VAL A 202 -6.27 6.70 11.96
C VAL A 202 -5.87 7.14 10.55
N ILE A 203 -5.77 6.16 9.66
CA ILE A 203 -5.68 6.36 8.21
C ILE A 203 -7.01 5.91 7.62
N VAL A 204 -7.65 6.77 6.83
CA VAL A 204 -8.95 6.50 6.21
C VAL A 204 -8.81 6.53 4.70
N SER A 205 -9.27 5.48 4.02
CA SER A 205 -9.43 5.50 2.57
C SER A 205 -10.63 6.38 2.21
N VAL A 206 -10.43 7.30 1.27
CA VAL A 206 -11.48 8.15 0.72
C VAL A 206 -11.85 7.58 -0.65
N PRO A 207 -13.15 7.30 -0.90
CA PRO A 207 -13.58 6.79 -2.19
C PRO A 207 -13.34 7.80 -3.31
N ILE A 208 -13.20 7.28 -4.53
CA ILE A 208 -13.22 8.11 -5.75
C ILE A 208 -14.68 8.52 -5.98
N CYS A 209 -15.05 9.71 -5.51
CA CYS A 209 -16.35 10.33 -5.74
C CYS A 209 -16.20 11.71 -6.38
N HIS A 210 -17.30 12.23 -6.94
CA HIS A 210 -17.37 13.51 -7.67
C HIS A 210 -16.18 13.62 -8.64
N TYR A 211 -16.07 12.75 -9.64
CA TYR A 211 -14.80 12.52 -10.34
C TYR A 211 -14.40 13.65 -11.31
N GLU A 212 -15.37 14.43 -11.77
CA GLU A 212 -15.19 15.58 -12.65
C GLU A 212 -14.23 16.65 -12.12
N ASP A 213 -13.62 17.42 -13.02
CA ASP A 213 -12.77 18.57 -12.69
C ASP A 213 -13.53 19.90 -12.54
N THR A 214 -14.84 19.85 -12.26
CA THR A 214 -15.67 21.04 -12.03
C THR A 214 -15.42 21.64 -10.64
N GLN A 215 -15.73 22.94 -10.46
CA GLN A 215 -15.62 23.60 -9.15
C GLN A 215 -16.61 23.00 -8.13
N SER A 216 -17.82 22.63 -8.57
CA SER A 216 -18.80 21.93 -7.74
C SER A 216 -18.24 20.60 -7.23
N ALA A 217 -17.68 19.77 -8.12
CA ALA A 217 -17.07 18.50 -7.72
C ALA A 217 -15.87 18.69 -6.77
N LYS A 218 -15.08 19.75 -6.95
CA LYS A 218 -14.00 20.14 -6.01
C LYS A 218 -14.57 20.44 -4.63
N ALA A 219 -15.61 21.26 -4.56
CA ALA A 219 -16.27 21.63 -3.30
C ALA A 219 -16.86 20.40 -2.59
N SER A 220 -17.58 19.51 -3.31
CA SER A 220 -18.15 18.31 -2.70
C SER A 220 -17.09 17.35 -2.13
N ARG A 221 -15.95 17.19 -2.81
CA ARG A 221 -14.82 16.39 -2.28
C ARG A 221 -14.20 17.02 -1.04
N GLN A 222 -14.12 18.35 -1.00
CA GLN A 222 -13.61 19.07 0.17
C GLN A 222 -14.58 18.90 1.34
N GLN A 223 -15.89 19.07 1.11
CA GLN A 223 -16.94 18.86 2.10
C GLN A 223 -16.92 17.43 2.68
N LEU A 224 -16.72 16.40 1.84
CA LEU A 224 -16.56 15.02 2.32
C LEU A 224 -15.34 14.88 3.24
N LYS A 225 -14.19 15.44 2.86
CA LYS A 225 -12.98 15.40 3.68
C LYS A 225 -13.17 16.14 5.00
N ASP A 226 -13.77 17.32 4.96
CA ASP A 226 -14.03 18.13 6.15
C ASP A 226 -14.99 17.41 7.09
N ALA A 227 -16.03 16.76 6.57
CA ALA A 227 -16.95 15.94 7.37
C ALA A 227 -16.25 14.72 8.00
N ILE A 228 -15.33 14.07 7.29
CA ILE A 228 -14.50 12.98 7.85
C ILE A 228 -13.62 13.50 8.98
N TYR A 229 -12.91 14.60 8.76
CA TYR A 229 -12.04 15.20 9.77
C TYR A 229 -12.83 15.65 10.99
N ALA A 230 -13.92 16.41 10.81
CA ALA A 230 -14.78 16.85 11.90
C ALA A 230 -15.31 15.66 12.71
N SER A 231 -15.82 14.62 12.05
CA SER A 231 -16.36 13.43 12.74
C SER A 231 -15.32 12.73 13.61
N LEU A 232 -14.08 12.60 13.12
CA LEU A 232 -13.00 11.91 13.84
C LEU A 232 -12.37 12.78 14.93
N PHE A 233 -12.19 14.08 14.69
CA PHE A 233 -11.70 15.01 15.72
C PHE A 233 -12.70 15.20 16.86
N ASP A 234 -14.01 15.23 16.56
CA ASP A 234 -15.05 15.26 17.60
C ASP A 234 -15.19 13.92 18.35
N MET A 235 -14.53 12.87 17.88
CA MET A 235 -14.33 11.62 18.63
C MET A 235 -13.01 11.62 19.42
N ASN A 236 -12.28 12.74 19.43
CA ASN A 236 -10.96 12.93 20.04
C ASN A 236 -9.84 12.08 19.43
N VAL A 237 -9.94 11.69 18.16
CA VAL A 237 -8.86 10.93 17.48
C VAL A 237 -7.60 11.81 17.39
N PRO A 238 -6.42 11.33 17.83
CA PRO A 238 -5.22 12.16 17.98
C PRO A 238 -4.64 12.67 16.66
N ALA A 239 -4.78 11.90 15.57
CA ALA A 239 -4.39 12.31 14.23
C ALA A 239 -5.16 11.53 13.16
N VAL A 240 -5.48 12.20 12.05
CA VAL A 240 -6.24 11.64 10.94
C VAL A 240 -5.49 11.87 9.64
N CYS A 241 -5.31 10.82 8.84
CA CYS A 241 -4.79 10.89 7.49
C CYS A 241 -5.82 10.33 6.50
N ALA A 242 -6.40 11.19 5.67
CA ALA A 242 -7.37 10.78 4.65
C ALA A 242 -6.69 10.67 3.28
N VAL A 243 -6.63 9.46 2.72
CA VAL A 243 -5.93 9.17 1.46
C VAL A 243 -6.87 8.53 0.46
N ASN A 244 -6.72 8.85 -0.82
CA ASN A 244 -7.55 8.28 -1.87
C ASN A 244 -7.34 6.75 -2.00
N GLN A 245 -8.43 5.98 -2.09
CA GLN A 245 -8.38 4.52 -2.26
C GLN A 245 -7.51 4.06 -3.44
N ALA A 246 -7.55 4.77 -4.57
CA ALA A 246 -6.78 4.41 -5.77
C ALA A 246 -5.28 4.67 -5.56
N THR A 247 -4.94 5.76 -4.87
CA THR A 247 -3.55 6.06 -4.50
C THR A 247 -3.01 4.99 -3.54
N LEU A 248 -3.80 4.58 -2.55
CA LEU A 248 -3.41 3.50 -1.62
C LEU A 248 -3.18 2.17 -2.36
N ALA A 249 -4.04 1.82 -3.33
CA ALA A 249 -3.86 0.63 -4.16
C ALA A 249 -2.55 0.67 -4.97
N LEU A 250 -2.21 1.84 -5.53
CA LEU A 250 -0.97 2.03 -6.27
C LEU A 250 0.27 1.93 -5.37
N TYR A 251 0.18 2.46 -4.13
CA TYR A 251 1.24 2.33 -3.13
C TYR A 251 1.42 0.89 -2.66
N ALA A 252 0.33 0.12 -2.50
CA ALA A 252 0.41 -1.31 -2.24
C ALA A 252 1.14 -2.07 -3.37
N ALA A 253 0.99 -1.60 -4.62
CA ALA A 253 1.75 -2.09 -5.77
C ALA A 253 3.18 -1.52 -5.90
N LYS A 254 3.66 -0.75 -4.90
CA LYS A 254 4.99 -0.10 -4.87
C LYS A 254 5.23 0.82 -6.08
N ARG A 255 4.19 1.52 -6.53
CA ARG A 255 4.25 2.53 -7.61
C ARG A 255 3.71 3.87 -7.11
N THR A 256 4.18 4.96 -7.70
CA THR A 256 3.64 6.31 -7.46
C THR A 256 2.90 6.88 -8.68
N SER A 257 3.08 6.25 -9.85
CA SER A 257 2.45 6.63 -11.11
C SER A 257 1.90 5.39 -11.81
N GLY A 258 0.76 5.52 -12.48
CA GLY A 258 0.07 4.44 -13.18
C GLY A 258 -1.41 4.71 -13.35
N ILE A 259 -2.12 3.78 -13.97
CA ILE A 259 -3.58 3.80 -14.10
C ILE A 259 -4.13 2.70 -13.19
N VAL A 260 -5.03 3.08 -12.28
CA VAL A 260 -5.67 2.15 -11.35
C VAL A 260 -7.07 1.84 -11.85
N VAL A 261 -7.32 0.57 -12.18
CA VAL A 261 -8.66 0.05 -12.46
C VAL A 261 -9.20 -0.57 -11.17
N ASN A 262 -10.13 0.11 -10.51
CA ASN A 262 -10.73 -0.32 -9.25
C ASN A 262 -12.17 -0.77 -9.48
N ILE A 263 -12.41 -2.07 -9.44
CA ILE A 263 -13.73 -2.70 -9.58
C ILE A 263 -14.31 -2.93 -8.18
N GLY A 264 -15.21 -2.02 -7.78
CA GLY A 264 -15.84 -2.03 -6.47
C GLY A 264 -17.18 -2.78 -6.43
N PHE A 265 -17.93 -2.54 -5.35
CA PHE A 265 -19.25 -3.16 -5.18
C PHE A 265 -20.31 -2.54 -6.10
N GLN A 266 -20.38 -1.22 -6.19
CA GLN A 266 -21.36 -0.53 -7.05
C GLN A 266 -20.77 -0.05 -8.37
N VAL A 267 -19.50 0.38 -8.36
CA VAL A 267 -18.87 1.07 -9.49
C VAL A 267 -17.52 0.47 -9.84
N THR A 268 -17.13 0.59 -11.10
CA THR A 268 -15.76 0.42 -11.58
C THR A 268 -15.19 1.80 -11.88
N SER A 269 -13.96 2.07 -11.47
CA SER A 269 -13.29 3.35 -11.72
C SER A 269 -11.92 3.14 -12.36
N VAL A 270 -11.60 3.96 -13.36
CA VAL A 270 -10.29 4.02 -14.00
C VAL A 270 -9.66 5.36 -13.62
N VAL A 271 -8.56 5.29 -12.88
CA VAL A 271 -7.98 6.45 -12.20
C VAL A 271 -6.51 6.60 -12.62
N PRO A 272 -6.18 7.53 -13.54
CA PRO A 272 -4.80 7.87 -13.83
C PRO A 272 -4.20 8.64 -12.66
N ILE A 273 -3.02 8.22 -12.22
CA ILE A 273 -2.25 8.82 -11.13
C ILE A 273 -0.84 9.08 -11.64
N LEU A 274 -0.35 10.30 -11.43
CA LEU A 274 1.01 10.69 -11.72
C LEU A 274 1.64 11.25 -10.45
N ASN A 275 2.70 10.61 -9.98
CA ASN A 275 3.47 10.98 -8.80
C ASN A 275 2.57 11.22 -7.57
N GLY A 276 1.69 10.27 -7.28
CA GLY A 276 0.74 10.32 -6.16
C GLY A 276 -0.48 11.22 -6.39
N LYS A 277 -0.49 12.03 -7.46
CA LYS A 277 -1.60 12.94 -7.77
C LYS A 277 -2.57 12.31 -8.77
N VAL A 278 -3.86 12.31 -8.42
CA VAL A 278 -4.93 11.89 -9.33
C VAL A 278 -5.07 12.90 -10.47
N MET A 279 -4.99 12.41 -11.72
CA MET A 279 -5.02 13.21 -12.94
C MET A 279 -6.44 13.43 -13.46
N ARG A 280 -7.26 14.13 -12.67
CA ARG A 280 -8.68 14.39 -12.99
C ARG A 280 -8.91 15.09 -14.34
N LYS A 281 -7.96 15.95 -14.75
CA LYS A 281 -8.00 16.63 -16.06
C LYS A 281 -7.73 15.70 -17.24
N VAL A 282 -6.95 14.65 -17.03
CA VAL A 282 -6.62 13.67 -18.07
C VAL A 282 -7.80 12.73 -18.31
N GLY A 283 -8.56 12.44 -17.25
CA GLY A 283 -9.80 11.68 -17.31
C GLY A 283 -9.87 10.68 -16.18
N VAL A 284 -10.83 10.84 -15.26
CA VAL A 284 -11.18 9.79 -14.30
C VAL A 284 -12.53 9.26 -14.74
N GLU A 285 -12.54 8.01 -15.19
CA GLU A 285 -13.76 7.36 -15.66
C GLU A 285 -14.36 6.54 -14.53
N VAL A 286 -15.67 6.65 -14.36
CA VAL A 286 -16.43 5.86 -13.39
C VAL A 286 -17.66 5.29 -14.07
N VAL A 287 -17.75 3.98 -14.02
CA VAL A 287 -18.83 3.20 -14.62
C VAL A 287 -19.68 2.62 -13.50
N GLY A 288 -21.01 2.73 -13.63
CA GLY A 288 -22.01 2.10 -12.75
C GLY A 288 -22.08 0.57 -12.85
N LEU A 289 -20.94 -0.08 -13.05
CA LEU A 289 -20.79 -1.52 -13.23
C LEU A 289 -19.82 -2.06 -12.17
N GLY A 290 -20.37 -2.61 -11.10
CA GLY A 290 -19.61 -3.26 -10.03
C GLY A 290 -20.15 -4.64 -9.68
N ALA A 291 -19.67 -5.20 -8.57
CA ALA A 291 -20.08 -6.53 -8.11
C ALA A 291 -21.60 -6.70 -7.92
N LEU A 292 -22.34 -5.63 -7.57
CA LEU A 292 -23.79 -5.66 -7.44
C LEU A 292 -24.47 -5.94 -8.78
N LYS A 293 -24.02 -5.29 -9.86
CA LYS A 293 -24.52 -5.54 -11.22
C LYS A 293 -24.17 -6.94 -11.70
N LEU A 294 -22.96 -7.43 -11.44
CA LEU A 294 -22.58 -8.82 -11.74
C LEU A 294 -23.48 -9.82 -11.01
N THR A 295 -23.78 -9.56 -9.74
CA THR A 295 -24.67 -10.43 -8.94
C THR A 295 -26.10 -10.40 -9.48
N GLY A 296 -26.60 -9.23 -9.89
CA GLY A 296 -27.91 -9.09 -10.52
C GLY A 296 -27.98 -9.82 -11.88
N PHE A 297 -26.94 -9.73 -12.69
CA PHE A 297 -26.91 -10.41 -13.98
C PHE A 297 -26.83 -11.94 -13.83
N LEU A 298 -26.03 -12.44 -12.88
CA LEU A 298 -26.02 -13.88 -12.57
C LEU A 298 -27.40 -14.35 -12.10
N ARG A 299 -28.07 -13.56 -11.25
CA ARG A 299 -29.44 -13.85 -10.80
C ARG A 299 -30.38 -14.03 -11.99
N GLU A 300 -30.37 -13.11 -12.94
CA GLU A 300 -31.22 -13.18 -14.14
C GLU A 300 -30.91 -14.43 -14.97
N LYS A 301 -29.62 -14.75 -15.19
CA LYS A 301 -29.20 -15.97 -15.89
C LYS A 301 -29.64 -17.26 -15.18
N MET A 302 -29.52 -17.30 -13.85
CA MET A 302 -29.99 -18.44 -13.05
C MET A 302 -31.51 -18.62 -13.17
N GLN A 303 -32.27 -17.51 -13.15
CA GLN A 303 -33.73 -17.54 -13.31
C GLN A 303 -34.14 -18.04 -14.71
N LEU A 304 -33.44 -17.61 -15.76
CA LEU A 304 -33.66 -18.09 -17.14
C LEU A 304 -33.42 -19.59 -17.28
N ASN A 305 -32.53 -20.16 -16.47
CA ASN A 305 -32.26 -21.60 -16.42
C ASN A 305 -33.11 -22.35 -15.38
N ASN A 306 -34.18 -21.74 -14.87
CA ASN A 306 -35.11 -22.32 -13.90
C ASN A 306 -34.43 -22.75 -12.58
N LEU A 307 -33.32 -22.12 -12.18
CA LEU A 307 -32.69 -22.34 -10.89
C LEU A 307 -33.42 -21.54 -9.81
N THR A 308 -33.93 -22.23 -8.78
CA THR A 308 -34.60 -21.60 -7.65
C THR A 308 -33.60 -21.35 -6.52
N PHE A 309 -33.59 -20.14 -5.98
CA PHE A 309 -32.75 -19.72 -4.85
C PHE A 309 -33.56 -18.78 -3.96
N GLN A 310 -33.24 -18.73 -2.67
CA GLN A 310 -34.00 -18.00 -1.67
C GLN A 310 -33.48 -16.58 -1.47
N SER A 311 -32.17 -16.36 -1.66
CA SER A 311 -31.54 -15.09 -1.30
C SER A 311 -30.50 -14.60 -2.33
N LEU A 312 -30.34 -13.27 -2.41
CA LEU A 312 -29.23 -12.67 -3.18
C LEU A 312 -27.84 -12.99 -2.58
N TYR A 313 -27.79 -13.37 -1.30
CA TYR A 313 -26.56 -13.83 -0.66
C TYR A 313 -26.07 -15.14 -1.29
N THR A 314 -26.98 -16.05 -1.64
CA THR A 314 -26.65 -17.30 -2.33
C THR A 314 -26.14 -17.03 -3.74
N VAL A 315 -26.85 -16.21 -4.53
CA VAL A 315 -26.37 -15.82 -5.88
C VAL A 315 -24.98 -15.19 -5.82
N ARG A 316 -24.74 -14.31 -4.85
CA ARG A 316 -23.43 -13.73 -4.64
C ARG A 316 -22.37 -14.78 -4.28
N THR A 317 -22.69 -15.70 -3.39
CA THR A 317 -21.76 -16.76 -2.98
C THR A 317 -21.38 -17.61 -4.20
N LEU A 318 -22.37 -17.97 -5.02
CA LEU A 318 -22.15 -18.68 -6.28
C LEU A 318 -21.28 -17.85 -7.23
N LYS A 319 -21.53 -16.54 -7.38
CA LYS A 319 -20.66 -15.65 -8.15
C LYS A 319 -19.22 -15.66 -7.65
N GLU A 320 -19.01 -15.55 -6.33
CA GLU A 320 -17.66 -15.52 -5.74
C GLU A 320 -16.94 -16.88 -5.80
N LYS A 321 -17.67 -17.99 -5.88
CA LYS A 321 -17.11 -19.36 -5.86
C LYS A 321 -17.00 -20.02 -7.23
N LEU A 322 -17.90 -19.72 -8.15
CA LEU A 322 -18.03 -20.44 -9.42
C LEU A 322 -17.70 -19.58 -10.65
N CYS A 323 -17.90 -18.26 -10.61
CA CYS A 323 -17.64 -17.41 -11.78
C CYS A 323 -16.14 -17.15 -11.99
N TYR A 324 -15.75 -16.95 -13.25
CA TYR A 324 -14.38 -16.66 -13.69
C TYR A 324 -14.39 -15.89 -15.01
N VAL A 325 -13.35 -15.11 -15.28
CA VAL A 325 -13.20 -14.43 -16.58
C VAL A 325 -12.58 -15.43 -17.57
N ALA A 326 -13.24 -15.67 -18.70
CA ALA A 326 -12.67 -16.45 -19.79
C ALA A 326 -11.58 -15.63 -20.50
N HIS A 327 -10.49 -16.28 -20.91
CA HIS A 327 -9.45 -15.62 -21.69
C HIS A 327 -9.91 -15.33 -23.13
N ASP A 328 -10.59 -16.30 -23.74
CA ASP A 328 -11.26 -16.18 -25.03
C ASP A 328 -12.71 -16.62 -24.84
N TYR A 329 -13.63 -15.66 -24.91
CA TYR A 329 -15.06 -15.88 -24.67
C TYR A 329 -15.67 -16.86 -25.68
N GLU A 330 -15.34 -16.73 -26.96
CA GLU A 330 -15.94 -17.54 -28.04
C GLU A 330 -15.45 -18.99 -27.96
N ALA A 331 -14.16 -19.20 -27.70
CA ALA A 331 -13.62 -20.54 -27.49
C ALA A 331 -14.25 -21.21 -26.25
N GLU A 332 -14.52 -20.44 -25.19
CA GLU A 332 -15.10 -20.95 -23.95
C GLU A 332 -16.55 -21.45 -24.13
N LEU A 333 -17.33 -20.87 -25.06
CA LEU A 333 -18.71 -21.31 -25.36
C LEU A 333 -18.83 -22.77 -25.81
N SER A 334 -17.74 -23.33 -26.33
CA SER A 334 -17.65 -24.71 -26.85
C SER A 334 -17.24 -25.74 -25.80
N LYS A 335 -16.81 -25.31 -24.60
CA LYS A 335 -16.30 -26.20 -23.54
C LYS A 335 -17.41 -26.63 -22.59
N ASP A 336 -17.20 -27.77 -21.92
CA ASP A 336 -18.01 -28.12 -20.74
C ASP A 336 -17.49 -27.33 -19.52
N THR A 337 -18.24 -26.30 -19.15
CA THR A 337 -17.89 -25.41 -18.05
C THR A 337 -18.73 -25.68 -16.81
N LYS A 338 -19.37 -26.86 -16.68
CA LYS A 338 -20.19 -27.16 -15.50
C LYS A 338 -19.34 -27.20 -14.22
N ALA A 339 -19.82 -26.54 -13.18
CA ALA A 339 -19.32 -26.70 -11.83
C ALA A 339 -20.44 -26.50 -10.81
N SER A 340 -20.33 -27.21 -9.70
CA SER A 340 -21.33 -27.21 -8.65
C SER A 340 -20.76 -26.66 -7.34
N TYR A 341 -21.63 -26.03 -6.56
CA TYR A 341 -21.31 -25.54 -5.22
C TYR A 341 -22.51 -25.75 -4.30
N GLU A 342 -22.24 -26.24 -3.09
CA GLU A 342 -23.26 -26.38 -2.05
C GLU A 342 -23.40 -25.05 -1.30
N ALA A 343 -24.51 -24.36 -1.54
CA ALA A 343 -24.86 -23.17 -0.79
C ALA A 343 -25.43 -23.57 0.58
N ALA A 344 -24.85 -23.02 1.64
CA ALA A 344 -25.27 -23.30 3.01
C ALA A 344 -26.77 -22.98 3.19
N GLY A 345 -27.56 -24.00 3.54
CA GLY A 345 -28.99 -23.88 3.78
C GLY A 345 -29.89 -23.89 2.54
N GLU A 346 -29.33 -23.87 1.32
CA GLU A 346 -30.10 -23.88 0.06
C GLU A 346 -29.77 -25.09 -0.84
N GLY A 347 -28.68 -25.83 -0.57
CA GLY A 347 -28.33 -27.06 -1.27
C GLY A 347 -27.39 -26.85 -2.47
N TRP A 348 -27.36 -27.84 -3.37
CA TRP A 348 -26.44 -27.86 -4.51
C TRP A 348 -26.94 -27.03 -5.69
N PHE A 349 -26.07 -26.13 -6.17
CA PHE A 349 -26.28 -25.37 -7.40
C PHE A 349 -25.26 -25.80 -8.43
N THR A 350 -25.69 -26.00 -9.68
CA THR A 350 -24.79 -26.26 -10.81
C THR A 350 -24.91 -25.14 -11.81
N LEU A 351 -23.80 -24.46 -12.09
CA LEU A 351 -23.68 -23.44 -13.13
C LEU A 351 -22.81 -23.96 -14.28
N SER A 352 -23.06 -23.47 -15.47
CA SER A 352 -22.35 -23.82 -16.70
C SER A 352 -21.80 -22.55 -17.37
N LYS A 353 -22.44 -22.06 -18.44
CA LYS A 353 -21.99 -20.87 -19.20
C LYS A 353 -22.10 -19.59 -18.39
N GLU A 354 -23.01 -19.54 -17.42
CA GLU A 354 -23.24 -18.38 -16.54
C GLU A 354 -21.97 -17.99 -15.78
N ARG A 355 -21.09 -18.97 -15.53
CA ARG A 355 -19.83 -18.79 -14.80
C ARG A 355 -18.91 -17.77 -15.46
N PHE A 356 -18.77 -17.82 -16.78
CA PHE A 356 -17.92 -16.89 -17.53
C PHE A 356 -18.71 -15.79 -18.24
N GLN A 357 -19.98 -16.03 -18.60
CA GLN A 357 -20.85 -14.97 -19.12
C GLN A 357 -21.11 -13.86 -18.11
N THR A 358 -21.18 -14.19 -16.82
CA THR A 358 -21.45 -13.18 -15.79
C THR A 358 -20.37 -12.10 -15.73
N PRO A 359 -19.07 -12.43 -15.55
CA PRO A 359 -18.03 -11.42 -15.55
C PRO A 359 -17.73 -10.82 -16.93
N GLU A 360 -18.15 -11.46 -18.02
CA GLU A 360 -17.98 -10.91 -19.38
C GLU A 360 -18.64 -9.54 -19.54
N ILE A 361 -19.69 -9.22 -18.78
CA ILE A 361 -20.35 -7.91 -18.87
C ILE A 361 -19.41 -6.74 -18.48
N LEU A 362 -18.29 -7.02 -17.80
CA LEU A 362 -17.22 -6.04 -17.55
C LEU A 362 -16.51 -5.61 -18.85
N PHE A 363 -16.45 -6.50 -19.82
CA PHE A 363 -15.83 -6.28 -21.13
C PHE A 363 -16.87 -6.05 -22.22
N GLN A 364 -18.08 -6.56 -22.05
CA GLN A 364 -19.19 -6.41 -22.99
C GLN A 364 -20.47 -5.95 -22.26
N PRO A 365 -20.54 -4.67 -21.84
CA PRO A 365 -21.64 -4.17 -21.00
C PRO A 365 -23.03 -4.32 -21.64
N HIS A 366 -23.09 -4.35 -22.97
CA HIS A 366 -24.32 -4.52 -23.73
C HIS A 366 -25.03 -5.86 -23.46
N PHE A 367 -24.31 -6.91 -23.02
CA PHE A 367 -24.92 -8.17 -22.60
C PHE A 367 -25.84 -8.01 -21.39
N ALA A 368 -25.62 -6.99 -20.55
CA ALA A 368 -26.48 -6.64 -19.42
C ALA A 368 -27.41 -5.45 -19.71
N GLY A 369 -27.63 -5.11 -21.00
CA GLY A 369 -28.46 -3.98 -21.40
C GLY A 369 -27.85 -2.61 -21.05
N VAL A 370 -26.55 -2.55 -20.76
CA VAL A 370 -25.84 -1.29 -20.47
C VAL A 370 -25.18 -0.79 -21.76
N LEU A 371 -25.66 0.33 -22.30
CA LEU A 371 -25.03 1.02 -23.41
C LEU A 371 -23.80 1.80 -22.91
N MET A 372 -22.64 1.15 -22.86
CA MET A 372 -21.37 1.79 -22.46
C MET A 372 -20.16 1.14 -23.12
N LEU A 373 -19.07 1.90 -23.25
CA LEU A 373 -17.79 1.40 -23.72
C LEU A 373 -17.20 0.33 -22.75
N PRO A 374 -16.62 -0.76 -23.28
CA PRO A 374 -15.87 -1.76 -22.52
C PRO A 374 -14.74 -1.19 -21.66
N ILE A 375 -14.39 -1.87 -20.56
CA ILE A 375 -13.23 -1.49 -19.70
C ILE A 375 -11.91 -1.39 -20.50
N PHE A 376 -11.76 -2.14 -21.61
CA PHE A 376 -10.53 -2.17 -22.42
C PHE A 376 -10.53 -1.20 -23.63
N HIS A 377 -11.58 -0.41 -23.84
CA HIS A 377 -11.58 0.66 -24.84
C HIS A 377 -11.34 2.06 -24.23
N LEU A 378 -10.87 2.12 -22.98
CA LEU A 378 -10.55 3.35 -22.24
C LEU A 378 -9.04 3.51 -21.99
#